data_AF-A0A0K8QIG0-F1
#
_entry.id   AF-A0A0K8QIG0-F1
#
_cell.length_a   1.000
_cell.length_b   1.000
_cell.length_c   1.000
_cell.angle_alpha   90.00
_cell.angle_beta   90.00
_cell.angle_gamma   90.00
#
_symmetry.space_group_name_H-M   'P 1'
#
loop_
_entity.id
_entity.type
_entity.pdbx_description
1 polymer ?
#
loop_
_entity_poly.entity_id
_entity_poly.type
_entity_poly.pdbx_seq_one_letter_code
_entity_poly.pdbx_strand_id
1 'polypeptide(L)'
;MAMTSTATTATRPRTADMTPALGGRVGLIGDTHGDAAFLRHAATVLAARGCTSLVQLGDFGMIWRGTRMESRALAELNDVLTVLGMPLYVVLGNH
;
A
#
# COMPACT_ATOMS: atom_id res chain seq x y z
N MET A 1 -40.09 16.09 -2.27
CA MET A 1 -39.44 15.08 -3.15
C MET A 1 -38.17 14.64 -2.43
N ALA A 2 -38.19 13.49 -1.76
CA ALA A 2 -37.08 13.03 -0.93
C ALA A 2 -36.02 12.35 -1.82
N MET A 3 -34.77 12.83 -1.78
CA MET A 3 -33.62 12.19 -2.42
C MET A 3 -33.12 11.06 -1.53
N THR A 4 -33.34 9.82 -1.96
CA THR A 4 -32.85 8.62 -1.30
C THR A 4 -31.36 8.45 -1.60
N SER A 5 -30.52 8.65 -0.58
CA SER A 5 -29.08 8.41 -0.64
C SER A 5 -28.80 6.90 -0.65
N THR A 6 -28.41 6.35 -1.79
CA THR A 6 -27.88 4.99 -1.89
C THR A 6 -26.47 4.94 -1.31
N ALA A 7 -26.34 4.45 -0.08
CA ALA A 7 -25.04 4.09 0.47
C ALA A 7 -24.49 2.88 -0.29
N THR A 8 -23.44 3.08 -1.08
CA THR A 8 -22.65 2.01 -1.68
C THR A 8 -21.92 1.27 -0.56
N THR A 9 -22.47 0.14 -0.11
CA THR A 9 -21.78 -0.77 0.80
C THR A 9 -20.53 -1.30 0.12
N ALA A 10 -19.37 -0.74 0.49
CA ALA A 10 -18.07 -1.30 0.10
C ALA A 10 -18.02 -2.75 0.60
N THR A 11 -18.06 -3.69 -0.32
CA THR A 11 -17.99 -5.12 0.00
C THR A 11 -16.56 -5.38 0.46
N ARG A 12 -16.34 -5.53 1.76
CA ARG A 12 -15.04 -5.94 2.30
C ARG A 12 -14.76 -7.36 1.78
N PRO A 13 -13.73 -7.60 0.95
CA PRO A 13 -13.45 -8.94 0.50
C PRO A 13 -13.24 -9.84 1.72
N ARG A 14 -13.95 -10.97 1.75
CA ARG A 14 -13.68 -12.05 2.70
C ARG A 14 -12.21 -12.44 2.53
N THR A 15 -11.54 -12.70 3.66
CA THR A 15 -10.18 -13.21 3.76
C THR A 15 -10.08 -14.59 3.07
N ALA A 16 -10.07 -14.61 1.74
CA ALA A 16 -9.58 -15.73 0.97
C ALA A 16 -8.09 -15.87 1.26
N ASP A 17 -7.58 -17.11 1.33
CA ASP A 17 -6.18 -17.47 1.62
C ASP A 17 -5.18 -16.35 1.26
N MET A 18 -4.79 -15.56 2.27
CA MET A 18 -3.93 -14.37 2.10
C MET A 18 -2.46 -14.77 1.98
N THR A 19 -2.14 -15.80 1.20
CA THR A 19 -0.74 -16.08 0.87
C THR A 19 -0.27 -14.98 -0.09
N PRO A 20 0.75 -14.17 0.26
CA PRO A 20 1.26 -13.15 -0.64
C PRO A 20 1.74 -13.77 -1.94
N ALA A 21 1.25 -13.29 -3.08
CA ALA A 21 1.72 -13.68 -4.39
C ALA A 21 3.01 -12.91 -4.71
N LEU A 22 4.13 -13.37 -4.14
CA LEU A 22 5.44 -12.78 -4.38
C LEU A 22 5.95 -13.15 -5.79
N GLY A 23 6.55 -12.19 -6.47
CA GLY A 23 7.18 -12.40 -7.76
C GLY A 23 8.60 -12.99 -7.65
N GLY A 24 9.21 -13.32 -8.80
CA GLY A 24 10.54 -13.95 -8.86
C GLY A 24 11.70 -13.09 -8.33
N ARG A 25 11.49 -11.77 -8.14
CA ARG A 25 12.44 -10.88 -7.46
C ARG A 25 11.69 -9.94 -6.53
N VAL A 26 11.99 -10.04 -5.24
CA VAL A 26 11.27 -9.32 -4.20
C VAL A 26 12.12 -8.15 -3.69
N GLY A 27 11.55 -6.95 -3.67
CA GLY A 27 12.14 -5.78 -3.03
C GLY A 27 11.72 -5.71 -1.56
N LEU A 28 12.67 -5.51 -0.66
CA LEU A 28 12.40 -5.32 0.77
C LEU A 28 12.58 -3.87 1.16
N ILE A 29 11.62 -3.33 1.91
CA ILE A 29 11.62 -1.98 2.44
C ILE A 29 11.48 -2.09 3.96
N GLY A 30 12.40 -1.52 4.72
CA GLY A 30 12.34 -1.51 6.19
C GLY A 30 11.36 -0.47 6.73
N ASP A 31 11.58 -0.08 7.98
CA ASP A 31 10.75 0.85 8.74
C ASP A 31 10.65 2.21 8.03
N THR A 32 9.41 2.62 7.73
CA THR A 32 9.17 3.84 6.94
C THR A 32 8.53 4.95 7.75
N HIS A 33 7.88 4.64 8.87
CA HIS A 33 7.26 5.59 9.80
C HIS A 33 6.40 6.67 9.10
N GLY A 34 5.69 6.30 8.03
CA GLY A 34 4.82 7.20 7.29
C GLY A 34 5.51 8.13 6.29
N ASP A 35 6.80 7.94 5.99
CA ASP A 35 7.48 8.69 4.93
C ASP A 35 7.01 8.22 3.53
N ALA A 36 5.93 8.84 3.07
CA ALA A 36 5.33 8.58 1.76
C ALA A 36 6.27 8.91 0.59
N ALA A 37 7.13 9.92 0.74
CA ALA A 37 8.06 10.31 -0.32
C ALA A 37 9.15 9.25 -0.48
N PHE A 38 9.70 8.77 0.63
CA PHE A 38 10.63 7.65 0.65
C PHE A 38 10.01 6.40 0.05
N LEU A 39 8.78 6.02 0.46
CA LEU A 39 8.10 4.82 -0.05
C LEU A 39 7.95 4.82 -1.58
N ARG A 40 7.50 5.94 -2.16
CA ARG A 40 7.36 6.08 -3.63
C ARG A 40 8.71 6.00 -4.33
N HIS A 41 9.73 6.64 -3.77
CA HIS A 41 11.08 6.59 -4.33
C HIS A 41 11.67 5.17 -4.27
N ALA A 42 11.56 4.49 -3.13
CA ALA A 42 12.00 3.12 -2.93
C ALA A 42 11.30 2.16 -3.89
N ALA A 43 9.98 2.28 -4.08
CA ALA A 43 9.23 1.49 -5.04
C ALA A 43 9.77 1.66 -6.47
N THR A 44 10.01 2.89 -6.89
CA THR A 44 10.56 3.20 -8.22
C THR A 44 11.95 2.62 -8.42
N VAL A 45 12.84 2.77 -7.43
CA VAL A 45 14.21 2.23 -7.48
C VAL A 45 14.21 0.70 -7.52
N LEU A 46 13.35 0.05 -6.73
CA LEU A 46 13.26 -1.42 -6.70
C LEU A 46 12.65 -1.97 -8.00
N ALA A 47 11.65 -1.29 -8.57
CA ALA A 47 11.12 -1.61 -9.89
C ALA A 47 12.20 -1.53 -10.97
N ALA A 48 13.00 -0.46 -10.98
CA ALA A 48 14.10 -0.28 -11.91
C ALA A 48 15.21 -1.36 -11.77
N ARG A 49 15.29 -2.01 -10.59
CA ARG A 49 16.19 -3.16 -10.32
C ARG A 49 15.57 -4.50 -10.68
N GLY A 50 14.39 -4.50 -11.31
CA GLY A 50 13.68 -5.69 -11.77
C GLY A 50 12.91 -6.43 -10.67
N CYS A 51 12.66 -5.80 -9.52
CA CYS A 51 11.73 -6.37 -8.54
C CYS A 51 10.32 -6.39 -9.14
N THR A 52 9.57 -7.45 -8.85
CA THR A 52 8.20 -7.66 -9.35
C THR A 52 7.16 -7.67 -8.24
N SER A 53 7.59 -7.67 -6.99
CA SER A 53 6.77 -7.45 -5.80
C SER A 53 7.58 -6.76 -4.70
N LEU A 54 6.91 -6.02 -3.83
CA LEU A 54 7.53 -5.35 -2.68
C LEU A 54 6.98 -5.90 -1.37
N VAL A 55 7.83 -5.97 -0.36
CA VAL A 55 7.43 -6.25 1.02
C VAL A 55 7.98 -5.15 1.93
N GLN A 56 7.08 -4.51 2.67
CA GLN A 56 7.39 -3.53 3.70
C GLN A 56 7.41 -4.24 5.06
N LEU A 57 8.53 -4.12 5.77
CA LEU A 57 8.85 -4.85 6.98
C LEU A 57 8.61 -3.97 8.21
N GLY A 58 7.37 -3.91 8.69
CA GLY A 58 7.04 -3.26 9.98
C GLY A 58 6.97 -1.74 9.95
N ASP A 59 6.23 -1.12 10.86
CA ASP A 59 6.21 0.33 11.04
C ASP A 59 5.90 1.12 9.75
N PHE A 60 4.92 0.64 8.98
CA PHE A 60 4.46 1.26 7.74
C PHE A 60 4.05 2.73 7.96
N GLY A 61 3.32 2.99 9.05
CA GLY A 61 3.05 4.33 9.57
C GLY A 61 2.34 5.31 8.64
N MET A 62 1.81 4.88 7.49
CA MET A 62 1.13 5.78 6.55
C MET A 62 -0.26 6.23 7.03
N ILE A 63 -0.92 5.42 7.88
CA ILE A 63 -2.21 5.73 8.48
C ILE A 63 -2.09 5.54 9.99
N TRP A 64 -2.22 6.63 10.75
CA TRP A 64 -2.23 6.62 12.22
C TRP A 64 -3.54 7.17 12.75
N ARG A 65 -3.88 8.39 12.33
CA ARG A 65 -5.04 9.12 12.82
C ARG A 65 -6.23 9.05 11.85
N GLY A 66 -6.03 8.48 10.66
CA GLY A 66 -7.04 8.44 9.60
C GLY A 66 -7.30 9.81 8.99
N THR A 67 -6.30 10.70 8.97
CA THR A 67 -6.51 12.05 8.44
C THR A 67 -6.67 12.03 6.91
N ARG A 68 -7.31 13.06 6.35
CA ARG A 68 -7.41 13.21 4.89
C ARG A 68 -6.04 13.28 4.21
N MET A 69 -5.05 13.87 4.89
CA MET A 69 -3.68 13.96 4.38
C MET A 69 -3.02 12.57 4.30
N GLU A 70 -3.17 11.75 5.35
CA GLU A 70 -2.70 10.36 5.38
C GLU A 70 -3.37 9.52 4.26
N SER A 71 -4.70 9.64 4.12
CA SER A 71 -5.42 8.93 3.05
C SER A 71 -4.97 9.36 1.65
N ARG A 72 -4.69 10.65 1.45
CA ARG A 72 -4.17 11.17 0.18
C ARG A 72 -2.77 10.63 -0.12
N ALA A 73 -1.88 10.64 0.86
CA ALA A 73 -0.53 10.11 0.70
C ALA A 73 -0.54 8.60 0.36
N LEU A 74 -1.43 7.84 0.98
CA LEU A 74 -1.64 6.42 0.66
C LEU A 74 -2.20 6.23 -0.76
N ALA A 75 -3.14 7.07 -1.20
CA ALA A 75 -3.66 7.04 -2.57
C ALA A 75 -2.55 7.30 -3.60
N GLU A 76 -1.71 8.32 -3.36
CA GLU A 76 -0.56 8.63 -4.24
C GLU A 76 0.46 7.47 -4.28
N LEU A 77 0.68 6.76 -3.17
CA LEU A 77 1.49 5.55 -3.17
C LEU A 77 0.86 4.43 -4.01
N ASN A 78 -0.44 4.20 -3.88
CA ASN A 78 -1.17 3.22 -4.68
C ASN A 78 -1.13 3.54 -6.18
N ASP A 79 -1.22 4.81 -6.56
CA ASP A 79 -1.11 5.23 -7.96
C ASP A 79 0.27 4.87 -8.53
N VAL A 80 1.35 5.14 -7.78
CA VAL A 80 2.71 4.75 -8.18
C VAL A 80 2.83 3.23 -8.33
N LEU A 81 2.36 2.46 -7.35
CA LEU A 81 2.41 1.00 -7.39
C LEU A 81 1.61 0.43 -8.57
N THR A 82 0.47 1.04 -8.88
CA THR A 82 -0.39 0.67 -10.02
C THR A 82 0.33 0.93 -11.35
N VAL A 83 0.96 2.09 -11.51
CA VAL A 83 1.75 2.41 -12.71
C VAL A 83 2.94 1.45 -12.88
N LEU A 84 3.58 1.05 -11.78
CA LEU A 84 4.67 0.07 -11.79
C LEU A 84 4.17 -1.37 -12.02
N GLY A 85 2.87 -1.63 -11.89
CA GLY A 85 2.31 -2.98 -11.95
C GLY A 85 2.78 -3.88 -10.81
N MET A 86 3.12 -3.30 -9.65
CA MET A 86 3.73 -4.01 -8.53
C MET A 86 2.82 -4.04 -7.30
N PRO A 87 2.59 -5.21 -6.68
CA PRO A 87 1.98 -5.25 -5.36
C PRO A 87 2.99 -4.85 -4.27
N LEU A 88 2.50 -4.13 -3.25
CA LEU A 88 3.18 -3.91 -1.98
C LEU A 88 2.45 -4.68 -0.88
N TYR A 89 3.16 -5.61 -0.25
CA TYR A 89 2.69 -6.31 0.94
C TYR A 89 3.27 -5.63 2.19
N VAL A 90 2.46 -5.49 3.23
CA VAL A 90 2.87 -4.88 4.50
C VAL A 90 2.85 -5.94 5.59
N VAL A 91 3.99 -6.12 6.25
CA VAL A 91 4.09 -6.94 7.46
C VAL A 91 3.81 -6.03 8.66
N LEU A 92 2.98 -6.51 9.60
CA LEU A 92 2.69 -5.76 10.81
C LEU A 92 3.96 -5.57 11.64
N GLY A 93 4.23 -4.32 12.03
CA GLY A 93 5.28 -3.94 12.95
C GLY A 93 4.76 -3.82 14.38
N ASN A 94 5.61 -3.29 15.26
CA ASN A 94 5.25 -3.01 16.66
C ASN A 94 4.66 -1.61 16.85
N HIS A 95 4.66 -0.76 15.81
CA HIS A 95 4.08 0.57 15.81
C HIS A 95 2.79 0.69 14.99
#